data_AF-Q8YJX3-F1
#
_entry.id   AF-Q8YJX3-F1
#
_cell.length_a   1.000
_cell.length_b   1.000
_cell.length_c   1.000
_cell.angle_alpha   90.00
_cell.angle_beta   90.00
_cell.angle_gamma   90.00
#
_symmetry.space_group_name_H-M   'P 1'
#
loop_
_entity.id
_entity.type
_entity.pdbx_description
1 polymer ?
#
loop_
_entity_poly.entity_id
_entity_poly.type
_entity_poly.pdbx_seq_one_letter_code
_entity_poly.pdbx_strand_id
1 'polypeptide(L)'
;MIKEYEVILREKIQQLLDCYDSSQTECDGMTRICHTVLTNHGIEHQPMIGVLIRQNQEIEPHFWIDLASGERIDYRAKMWLQGENIPHGIFYPQDFPDVIYTGEPIELEVLSPVVFEILTLKIDYEKFQQGQAPY
;
A
#
# COMPACT_ATOMS: atom_id res chain seq x y z
N MET A 1 -28.32 -0.46 1.73
CA MET A 1 -27.77 -1.72 1.21
C MET A 1 -26.46 -1.50 0.47
N ILE A 2 -26.40 -0.97 -0.77
CA ILE A 2 -25.11 -0.86 -1.52
C ILE A 2 -24.02 -0.09 -0.74
N LYS A 3 -24.30 1.12 -0.28
CA LYS A 3 -23.35 1.91 0.53
C LYS A 3 -22.91 1.24 1.84
N GLU A 4 -23.76 0.42 2.43
CA GLU A 4 -23.46 -0.28 3.69
C GLU A 4 -22.50 -1.44 3.43
N TYR A 5 -22.69 -2.17 2.33
CA TYR A 5 -21.74 -3.19 1.87
C TYR A 5 -20.37 -2.59 1.53
N GLU A 6 -20.32 -1.43 0.88
CA GLU A 6 -19.06 -0.73 0.57
C GLU A 6 -18.32 -0.32 1.85
N VAL A 7 -19.02 0.23 2.85
CA VAL A 7 -18.42 0.58 4.15
C VAL A 7 -17.87 -0.65 4.86
N ILE A 8 -18.64 -1.74 4.92
CA ILE A 8 -18.20 -2.99 5.55
C ILE A 8 -16.98 -3.58 4.83
N LEU A 9 -16.95 -3.52 3.49
CA LEU A 9 -15.82 -4.00 2.71
C LEU A 9 -14.56 -3.17 2.98
N ARG A 10 -14.68 -1.84 3.00
CA ARG A 10 -13.58 -0.93 3.34
C ARG A 10 -13.00 -1.23 4.72
N GLU A 11 -13.85 -1.36 5.74
CA GLU A 11 -13.43 -1.70 7.11
C GLU A 11 -12.71 -3.05 7.16
N LYS A 12 -13.21 -4.05 6.42
CA LYS A 12 -12.54 -5.35 6.29
C LYS A 12 -11.17 -5.21 5.64
N ILE A 13 -11.03 -4.44 4.56
CA ILE A 13 -9.72 -4.24 3.91
C ILE A 13 -8.75 -3.53 4.87
N GLN A 14 -9.20 -2.50 5.59
CA GLN A 14 -8.37 -1.83 6.61
C GLN A 14 -7.88 -2.80 7.68
N GLN A 15 -8.78 -3.63 8.23
CA GLN A 15 -8.40 -4.64 9.23
C GLN A 15 -7.37 -5.65 8.70
N LEU A 16 -7.42 -5.97 7.40
CA LEU A 16 -6.47 -6.88 6.77
C LEU A 16 -5.11 -6.23 6.49
N LEU A 17 -5.07 -4.93 6.18
CA LEU A 17 -3.87 -4.28 5.63
C LEU A 17 -3.11 -3.39 6.62
N ASP A 18 -3.79 -2.76 7.58
CA ASP A 18 -3.17 -1.74 8.45
C ASP A 18 -2.01 -2.29 9.29
N CYS A 19 -2.01 -3.58 9.63
CA CYS A 19 -0.91 -4.20 10.37
C CYS A 19 0.42 -4.21 9.58
N TYR A 20 0.35 -4.16 8.25
CA TYR A 20 1.51 -4.14 7.38
C TYR A 20 2.07 -2.74 7.15
N ASP A 21 1.39 -1.67 7.53
CA ASP A 21 1.92 -0.30 7.38
C ASP A 21 3.30 -0.12 8.07
N SER A 22 3.53 -0.89 9.13
CA SER A 22 4.82 -0.97 9.83
C SER A 22 5.93 -1.75 9.11
N SER A 23 5.67 -2.33 7.93
CA SER A 23 6.69 -3.01 7.11
C SER A 23 7.76 -2.02 6.66
N GLN A 24 8.98 -2.51 6.43
CA GLN A 24 10.08 -1.65 5.92
C GLN A 24 10.14 -1.62 4.39
N THR A 25 9.04 -1.95 3.71
CA THR A 25 8.98 -1.97 2.24
C THR A 25 8.66 -0.60 1.67
N GLU A 26 9.19 -0.28 0.50
CA GLU A 26 8.78 0.86 -0.31
C GLU A 26 7.45 0.56 -1.04
N CYS A 27 7.08 1.39 -2.05
CA CYS A 27 5.80 1.28 -2.75
C CYS A 27 5.59 -0.06 -3.46
N ASP A 28 6.64 -0.62 -4.08
CA ASP A 28 6.57 -1.92 -4.77
C ASP A 28 6.24 -3.05 -3.78
N GLY A 29 7.00 -3.15 -2.68
CA GLY A 29 6.88 -4.24 -1.73
C GLY A 29 5.58 -4.15 -0.95
N MET A 30 5.17 -2.92 -0.59
CA MET A 30 3.86 -2.69 0.03
C MET A 30 2.72 -3.11 -0.90
N THR A 31 2.77 -2.68 -2.16
CA THR A 31 1.76 -3.07 -3.17
C THR A 31 1.69 -4.58 -3.34
N ARG A 32 2.83 -5.28 -3.37
CA ARG A 32 2.88 -6.77 -3.45
C ARG A 32 2.32 -7.45 -2.19
N ILE A 33 2.59 -6.92 -1.00
CA ILE A 33 2.01 -7.40 0.26
C ILE A 33 0.49 -7.24 0.20
N CYS A 34 -0.01 -6.03 -0.08
CA CYS A 34 -1.44 -5.75 -0.17
C CYS A 34 -2.12 -6.63 -1.22
N HIS A 35 -1.55 -6.72 -2.43
CA HIS A 35 -2.06 -7.57 -3.51
C HIS A 35 -2.18 -9.04 -3.08
N THR A 36 -1.14 -9.58 -2.41
CA THR A 36 -1.14 -10.95 -1.89
C THR A 36 -2.26 -11.16 -0.87
N VAL A 37 -2.40 -10.25 0.10
CA VAL A 37 -3.43 -10.34 1.14
C VAL A 37 -4.83 -10.26 0.55
N LEU A 38 -5.08 -9.28 -0.32
CA LEU A 38 -6.39 -9.09 -0.96
C LEU A 38 -6.78 -10.28 -1.83
N THR A 39 -5.84 -10.79 -2.64
CA THR A 39 -6.06 -11.97 -3.49
C THR A 39 -6.42 -13.20 -2.65
N ASN A 40 -5.69 -13.46 -1.56
CA ASN A 40 -5.96 -14.58 -0.66
C ASN A 40 -7.33 -14.49 0.04
N HIS A 41 -7.90 -13.28 0.15
CA HIS A 41 -9.24 -13.04 0.71
C HIS A 41 -10.34 -12.92 -0.35
N GLY A 42 -10.02 -13.13 -1.63
CA GLY A 42 -10.96 -13.02 -2.74
C GLY A 42 -11.53 -11.61 -2.93
N ILE A 43 -10.74 -10.58 -2.60
CA ILE A 43 -11.15 -9.18 -2.76
C ILE A 43 -10.66 -8.70 -4.12
N GLU A 44 -11.58 -8.20 -4.96
CA GLU A 44 -11.26 -7.64 -6.27
C GLU A 44 -10.50 -6.31 -6.13
N HIS A 45 -9.40 -6.19 -6.86
CA HIS A 45 -8.51 -5.04 -6.82
C HIS A 45 -7.58 -5.05 -8.04
N GLN A 46 -7.03 -3.89 -8.41
CA GLN A 46 -6.13 -3.73 -9.55
C GLN A 46 -4.81 -3.10 -9.08
N PRO A 47 -3.68 -3.84 -9.11
CA PRO A 47 -2.36 -3.25 -8.97
C PRO A 47 -2.06 -2.31 -10.14
N MET A 48 -1.41 -1.20 -9.83
CA MET A 48 -1.10 -0.12 -10.77
C MET A 48 0.38 0.28 -10.64
N ILE A 49 0.96 0.75 -11.75
CA ILE A 49 2.28 1.40 -11.77
C ILE A 49 2.19 2.71 -12.54
N GLY A 50 2.96 3.71 -12.12
CA GLY A 50 3.13 4.93 -12.89
C GLY A 50 3.81 6.03 -12.08
N VAL A 51 3.26 7.23 -12.16
CA VAL A 51 3.82 8.46 -11.59
C VAL A 51 2.89 9.00 -10.51
N LEU A 52 3.48 9.36 -9.36
CA LEU A 52 2.83 10.10 -8.29
C LEU A 52 3.37 11.54 -8.26
N ILE A 53 2.49 12.51 -8.45
CA ILE A 53 2.82 13.94 -8.54
C ILE A 53 2.08 14.73 -7.47
N ARG A 54 2.79 15.62 -6.78
CA ARG A 54 2.20 16.66 -5.92
C ARG A 54 3.06 17.91 -5.99
N GLN A 55 2.48 19.02 -6.45
CA GLN A 55 3.20 20.28 -6.67
C GLN A 55 4.43 20.07 -7.59
N ASN A 56 5.64 20.28 -7.06
CA ASN A 56 6.92 20.10 -7.77
C ASN A 56 7.62 18.76 -7.44
N GLN A 57 6.91 17.84 -6.78
CA GLN A 57 7.42 16.52 -6.41
C GLN A 57 6.84 15.48 -7.36
N GLU A 58 7.71 14.62 -7.89
CA GLU A 58 7.38 13.57 -8.85
C GLU A 58 8.13 12.30 -8.45
N ILE A 59 7.39 11.21 -8.27
CA ILE A 59 7.91 9.90 -7.87
C ILE A 59 7.55 8.89 -8.96
N GLU A 60 8.57 8.37 -9.63
CA GLU A 60 8.44 7.37 -10.69
C GLU A 60 9.61 6.36 -10.61
N PRO A 61 9.34 5.05 -10.69
CA PRO A 61 8.02 4.43 -10.68
C PRO A 61 7.39 4.46 -9.28
N HIS A 62 6.07 4.63 -9.23
CA HIS A 62 5.27 4.49 -8.02
C HIS A 62 4.20 3.42 -8.21
N PHE A 63 3.95 2.63 -7.16
CA PHE A 63 3.01 1.51 -7.17
C PHE A 63 1.89 1.75 -6.18
N TRP A 64 0.66 1.43 -6.58
CA TRP A 64 -0.53 1.50 -5.73
C TRP A 64 -1.56 0.44 -6.16
N ILE A 65 -2.71 0.40 -5.48
CA ILE A 65 -3.83 -0.46 -5.84
C ILE A 65 -5.10 0.38 -5.96
N ASP A 66 -5.85 0.18 -7.05
CA ASP A 66 -7.20 0.73 -7.23
C ASP A 66 -8.26 -0.33 -6.91
N LEU A 67 -9.32 0.08 -6.21
CA LEU A 67 -10.46 -0.75 -5.86
C LEU A 67 -11.66 -0.45 -6.77
N ALA A 68 -12.52 -1.45 -6.99
CA ALA A 68 -13.74 -1.28 -7.78
C ALA A 68 -14.72 -0.24 -7.20
N SER A 69 -14.61 0.07 -5.90
CA SER A 69 -15.36 1.14 -5.22
C SER A 69 -14.90 2.56 -5.61
N GLY A 70 -13.81 2.68 -6.36
CA GLY A 70 -13.16 3.96 -6.68
C GLY A 70 -12.19 4.45 -5.60
N GLU A 71 -12.02 3.68 -4.52
CA GLU A 71 -10.98 3.93 -3.52
C GLU A 71 -9.61 3.48 -4.02
N ARG A 72 -8.57 4.07 -3.45
CA ARG A 72 -7.16 3.76 -3.68
C ARG A 72 -6.50 3.32 -2.39
N ILE A 73 -5.60 2.35 -2.51
CA ILE A 73 -4.73 1.89 -1.43
C ILE A 73 -3.31 2.36 -1.72
N ASP A 74 -2.78 3.21 -0.85
CA ASP A 74 -1.39 3.64 -0.86
C ASP A 74 -0.93 4.00 0.57
N TYR A 75 -0.08 3.15 1.14
CA TYR A 75 0.56 3.38 2.46
C TYR A 75 1.95 4.02 2.36
N ARG A 76 2.42 4.34 1.16
CA ARG A 76 3.80 4.81 0.90
C ARG A 76 3.88 6.16 0.22
N ALA A 77 2.77 6.79 -0.17
CA ALA A 77 2.74 8.18 -0.62
C ALA A 77 3.45 9.13 0.38
N LYS A 78 3.18 8.99 1.69
CA LYS A 78 3.81 9.79 2.76
C LYS A 78 5.31 9.55 2.95
N MET A 79 5.84 8.44 2.43
CA MET A 79 7.28 8.15 2.52
C MET A 79 8.08 9.07 1.59
N TRP A 80 7.50 9.46 0.47
CA TRP A 80 8.18 10.20 -0.60
C TRP A 80 7.72 11.65 -0.71
N LEU A 81 6.41 11.87 -0.62
CA LEU A 81 5.85 13.20 -0.70
C LEU A 81 6.05 13.94 0.63
N GLN A 82 6.41 15.21 0.52
CA GLN A 82 6.56 16.13 1.65
C GLN A 82 5.39 17.11 1.71
N GLY A 83 4.97 17.46 2.92
CA GLY A 83 3.93 18.44 3.20
C GLY A 83 2.75 17.86 3.97
N GLU A 84 1.71 18.67 4.12
CA GLU A 84 0.46 18.28 4.78
C GLU A 84 -0.54 17.68 3.79
N ASN A 85 -1.55 16.99 4.33
CA ASN A 85 -2.66 16.41 3.57
C ASN A 85 -2.21 15.46 2.43
N ILE A 86 -1.25 14.58 2.73
CA ILE A 86 -0.85 13.50 1.82
C ILE A 86 -1.70 12.26 2.14
N PRO A 87 -2.27 11.57 1.13
CA PRO A 87 -3.07 10.38 1.34
C PRO A 87 -2.26 9.26 2.01
N HIS A 88 -2.95 8.39 2.75
CA HIS A 88 -2.34 7.24 3.42
C HIS A 88 -3.38 6.16 3.71
N GLY A 89 -3.03 4.91 3.44
CA GLY A 89 -3.91 3.76 3.61
C GLY A 89 -4.97 3.71 2.52
N ILE A 90 -6.25 3.60 2.90
CA ILE A 90 -7.39 3.53 1.96
C ILE A 90 -8.11 4.87 1.93
N PHE A 91 -8.20 5.47 0.74
CA PHE A 91 -8.79 6.79 0.56
C PHE A 91 -9.48 6.92 -0.80
N TYR A 92 -10.35 7.92 -0.91
CA TYR A 92 -10.87 8.33 -2.21
C TYR A 92 -9.92 9.36 -2.84
N PRO A 93 -9.47 9.17 -4.10
CA PRO A 93 -8.58 10.13 -4.75
C PRO A 93 -9.13 11.56 -4.79
N GLN A 94 -10.45 11.75 -4.90
CA GLN A 94 -11.08 13.07 -4.90
C GLN A 94 -10.93 13.85 -3.59
N ASP A 95 -10.62 13.19 -2.46
CA ASP A 95 -10.35 13.86 -1.18
C ASP A 95 -8.96 14.50 -1.16
N PHE A 96 -8.11 14.16 -2.14
CA PHE A 96 -6.72 14.62 -2.28
C PHE A 96 -6.46 15.19 -3.69
N PRO A 97 -7.16 16.25 -4.12
CA PRO A 97 -7.13 16.74 -5.50
C PRO A 97 -5.75 17.25 -5.96
N ASP A 98 -4.88 17.63 -5.02
CA ASP A 98 -3.52 18.09 -5.30
C ASP A 98 -2.51 16.95 -5.51
N VAL A 99 -2.94 15.69 -5.35
CA VAL A 99 -2.11 14.49 -5.49
C VAL A 99 -2.58 13.71 -6.70
N ILE A 100 -1.79 13.77 -7.76
CA ILE A 100 -2.13 13.20 -9.06
C ILE A 100 -1.39 11.88 -9.22
N TYR A 101 -2.13 10.83 -9.59
CA TYR A 101 -1.56 9.55 -9.99
C TYR A 101 -1.88 9.34 -11.47
N THR A 102 -0.87 9.02 -12.27
CA THR A 102 -1.03 8.66 -13.68
C THR A 102 -0.29 7.37 -13.92
N GLY A 103 -0.94 6.37 -14.49
CA GLY A 103 -0.31 5.07 -14.67
C GLY A 103 -1.20 4.07 -15.39
N GLU A 104 -0.72 2.83 -15.41
CA GLU A 104 -1.35 1.72 -16.08
C GLU A 104 -1.55 0.53 -15.13
N PRO A 105 -2.58 -0.30 -15.37
CA PRO A 105 -2.76 -1.54 -14.63
C PRO A 105 -1.63 -2.51 -14.93
N ILE A 106 -1.20 -3.24 -13.90
CA ILE A 106 -0.22 -4.31 -14.01
C ILE A 106 -0.75 -5.60 -13.41
N GLU A 107 -0.25 -6.70 -13.94
CA GLU A 107 -0.44 -8.02 -13.35
C GLU A 107 0.72 -8.32 -12.41
N LEU A 108 0.40 -8.76 -11.20
CA LEU A 108 1.36 -9.22 -10.22
C LEU A 108 1.05 -10.67 -9.86
N GLU A 109 2.09 -11.45 -9.59
CA GLU A 109 1.92 -12.74 -8.96
C GLU A 109 1.78 -12.57 -7.44
N VAL A 110 0.93 -13.41 -6.85
CA VAL A 110 0.85 -13.56 -5.40
C VAL A 110 2.21 -14.02 -4.87
N LEU A 111 2.69 -13.39 -3.80
CA LEU A 111 3.97 -13.74 -3.21
C LEU A 111 3.93 -15.18 -2.68
N SER A 112 5.03 -15.91 -2.88
CA SER A 112 5.23 -17.16 -2.15
C SER A 112 5.25 -16.89 -0.63
N PRO A 113 4.85 -17.86 0.22
CA PRO A 113 4.83 -17.66 1.67
C PRO A 113 6.16 -17.17 2.24
N VAL A 114 7.29 -17.67 1.71
CA VAL A 114 8.64 -17.29 2.16
C VAL A 114 8.94 -15.82 1.84
N VAL A 115 8.62 -15.37 0.63
CA VAL A 115 8.86 -13.96 0.25
C VAL A 115 7.93 -13.04 1.02
N PHE A 116 6.66 -13.44 1.22
CA PHE A 116 5.72 -12.71 2.05
C PHE A 116 6.23 -12.54 3.49
N GLU A 117 6.73 -13.62 4.09
CA GLU A 117 7.34 -13.57 5.42
C GLU A 117 8.51 -12.59 5.47
N ILE A 118 9.46 -12.70 4.53
CA ILE A 118 10.64 -11.82 4.46
C ILE A 118 10.24 -10.34 4.37
N LEU A 119 9.30 -10.00 3.49
CA LEU A 119 8.84 -8.61 3.30
C LEU A 119 8.06 -8.06 4.49
N THR A 120 7.54 -8.94 5.36
CA THR A 120 6.76 -8.56 6.56
C THR A 120 7.54 -8.74 7.86
N LEU A 121 8.82 -9.12 7.81
CA LEU A 121 9.69 -9.19 8.98
C LEU A 121 9.83 -7.82 9.65
N LYS A 122 9.65 -7.82 10.96
CA LYS A 122 9.96 -6.65 11.81
C LYS A 122 11.43 -6.69 12.18
N ILE A 123 12.25 -5.91 11.49
CA ILE A 123 13.67 -5.80 11.82
C ILE A 123 13.83 -4.71 12.87
N ASP A 124 14.31 -5.11 14.04
CA ASP A 124 14.72 -4.19 15.09
C ASP A 124 16.14 -3.72 14.79
N TYR A 125 16.25 -2.60 14.06
CA TYR A 125 17.55 -2.03 13.68
C TYR A 125 18.37 -1.57 14.89
N GLU A 126 17.73 -1.22 16.01
CA GLU A 126 18.45 -0.84 17.23
C GLU A 126 19.19 -2.04 17.83
N LYS A 127 18.57 -3.22 17.80
CA LYS A 127 19.25 -4.48 18.22
C LYS A 127 20.39 -4.87 17.30
N PHE A 128 20.25 -4.64 15.99
CA PHE A 128 21.31 -4.91 15.02
C PHE A 128 22.53 -3.99 15.20
N GLN A 129 22.32 -2.70 15.49
CA GLN A 129 23.41 -1.77 15.73
C GLN A 129 24.14 -2.01 17.06
N GLN A 130 23.50 -2.65 18.04
CA GLN A 130 24.10 -3.00 19.33
C GLN A 130 24.87 -4.33 19.33
N GLY A 131 24.99 -5.03 18.19
CA GLY A 131 25.79 -6.26 18.08
C GLY A 131 25.25 -7.44 18.91
N GLN A 132 23.99 -7.39 19.34
CA GLN A 132 23.36 -8.52 20.01
C GLN A 132 22.68 -9.40 18.97
N ALA A 133 23.36 -10.48 18.57
CA ALA A 133 22.75 -11.54 17.80
C ALA A 133 21.57 -12.14 18.61
N PRO A 134 20.37 -12.27 18.03
CA PRO A 134 19.29 -12.97 18.69
C PRO A 134 19.64 -14.47 18.75
N TYR A 135 19.79 -15.00 19.96
CA TYR A 135 19.71 -16.42 20.26
C TYR A 135 18.28 -16.78 20.67
#